data_AF-A0A257NMZ9-F1
#
_entry.id   AF-A0A257NMZ9-F1
#
_cell.length_a   1.000
_cell.length_b   1.000
_cell.length_c   1.000
_cell.angle_alpha   90.00
_cell.angle_beta   90.00
_cell.angle_gamma   90.00
#
_symmetry.space_group_name_H-M   'P 1'
#
loop_
_entity.id
_entity.type
_entity.pdbx_description
1 polymer ?
#
loop_
_entity_poly.entity_id
_entity_poly.type
_entity_poly.pdbx_seq_one_letter_code
_entity_poly.pdbx_strand_id
1 'polypeptide(L)'
;MSRQFYLPGDYLRRVKRPAQEHVFRQLLLEDAAFWLLLAGTGSPPSLRLGAGALLLFFSFWAIYEAGYRDNDACAQRYEADPVLTAEAITFESRNFEAKTWAAAALLGLAGCWLLQAQIPRWLATLLALRAAYFIFNRIDKPARPLPYLMLQGLRSLALLAVLPVGLAGLLAGLAQAGARSTGYLLYRARPGAAWPNLPLRMLQLILFSALLLAFALAGRPASLGQALLFLAWSGFLARKELTRPRWLPGPNPPRENQPRQNQPSQNPRQRFRSEH
;
A
#
# COMPACT_ATOMS: atom_id res chain seq x y z
N MET A 1 3.74 -14.57 -22.68
CA MET A 1 4.26 -13.40 -23.45
C MET A 1 4.77 -12.34 -22.48
N SER A 2 6.09 -12.20 -22.34
CA SER A 2 6.69 -11.09 -21.57
C SER A 2 6.52 -9.80 -22.36
N ARG A 3 5.80 -8.81 -21.80
CA ARG A 3 5.74 -7.48 -22.42
C ARG A 3 7.14 -6.89 -22.45
N GLN A 4 7.51 -6.29 -23.59
CA GLN A 4 8.76 -5.53 -23.70
C GLN A 4 8.75 -4.34 -22.72
N PHE A 5 7.59 -3.70 -22.54
CA PHE A 5 7.40 -2.53 -21.68
C PHE A 5 6.69 -2.84 -20.36
N TYR A 6 7.12 -2.15 -19.30
CA TYR A 6 6.50 -2.20 -17.97
C TYR A 6 5.56 -1.01 -17.79
N LEU A 7 4.38 -1.24 -17.22
CA LEU A 7 3.45 -0.19 -16.80
C LEU A 7 3.19 -0.31 -15.28
N PRO A 8 3.18 0.82 -14.54
CA PRO A 8 2.81 0.81 -13.13
C PRO A 8 1.45 0.15 -12.88
N GLY A 9 1.42 -0.82 -11.96
CA GLY A 9 0.26 -1.65 -11.68
C GLY A 9 0.25 -3.01 -12.37
N ASP A 10 1.24 -3.30 -13.24
CA ASP A 10 1.33 -4.59 -13.92
C ASP A 10 1.66 -5.74 -12.97
N TYR A 11 2.60 -5.52 -12.03
CA TYR A 11 2.97 -6.57 -11.07
C TYR A 11 1.81 -6.86 -10.10
N LEU A 12 1.15 -5.80 -9.61
CA LEU A 12 -0.01 -5.91 -8.75
C LEU A 12 -1.11 -6.75 -9.40
N ARG A 13 -1.47 -6.41 -10.65
CA ARG A 13 -2.55 -7.07 -11.37
C ARG A 13 -2.23 -8.50 -11.77
N ARG A 14 -1.01 -8.78 -12.22
CA ARG A 14 -0.68 -10.05 -12.88
C ARG A 14 -0.05 -11.07 -11.94
N VAL A 15 0.59 -10.58 -10.87
CA VAL A 15 1.41 -11.42 -10.00
C VAL A 15 0.88 -11.40 -8.59
N LYS A 16 0.71 -10.22 -7.99
CA LYS A 16 0.34 -10.12 -6.58
C LYS A 16 -1.14 -10.42 -6.33
N ARG A 17 -2.03 -10.04 -7.26
CA ARG A 17 -3.49 -10.18 -7.15
C ARG A 17 -4.17 -10.56 -8.49
N PRO A 18 -3.76 -11.67 -9.13
CA PRO A 18 -4.23 -12.08 -10.45
C PRO A 18 -5.74 -12.36 -10.52
N ALA A 19 -6.31 -12.95 -9.47
CA ALA A 19 -7.74 -13.28 -9.43
C ALA A 19 -8.67 -12.09 -9.09
N GLN A 20 -8.14 -10.87 -8.90
CA GLN A 20 -8.93 -9.70 -8.51
C GLN A 20 -9.18 -8.76 -9.69
N GLU A 21 -10.31 -8.96 -10.38
CA GLU A 21 -10.72 -8.19 -11.57
C GLU A 21 -10.78 -6.66 -11.37
N HIS A 22 -10.86 -6.20 -10.13
CA HIS A 22 -11.00 -4.77 -9.80
C HIS A 22 -9.82 -4.19 -9.01
N VAL A 23 -8.69 -4.89 -8.93
CA VAL A 23 -7.54 -4.43 -8.13
C VAL A 23 -6.99 -3.08 -8.60
N PHE A 24 -6.98 -2.82 -9.92
CA PHE A 24 -6.51 -1.54 -10.44
C PHE A 24 -7.50 -0.40 -10.16
N ARG A 25 -8.80 -0.67 -10.27
CA ARG A 25 -9.84 0.28 -9.84
C ARG A 25 -9.69 0.60 -8.35
N GLN A 26 -9.35 -0.39 -7.53
CA GLN A 26 -9.08 -0.21 -6.11
C GLN A 26 -7.87 0.72 -5.90
N LEU A 27 -6.76 0.47 -6.61
CA LEU A 27 -5.56 1.31 -6.58
C LEU A 27 -5.88 2.77 -6.93
N LEU A 28 -6.66 2.99 -7.99
CA LEU A 28 -7.07 4.34 -8.40
C LEU A 28 -7.96 5.02 -7.34
N LEU A 29 -8.96 4.33 -6.82
CA LEU A 29 -9.93 4.91 -5.89
C LEU A 29 -9.38 5.12 -4.48
N GLU A 30 -8.45 4.29 -4.02
CA GLU A 30 -7.96 4.31 -2.64
C GLU A 30 -6.60 4.97 -2.47
N ASP A 31 -5.74 4.87 -3.47
CA ASP A 31 -4.39 5.43 -3.39
C ASP A 31 -4.26 6.67 -4.28
N ALA A 32 -4.59 6.57 -5.57
CA ALA A 32 -4.43 7.71 -6.49
C ALA A 32 -5.38 8.86 -6.14
N ALA A 33 -6.66 8.57 -5.86
CA ALA A 33 -7.62 9.59 -5.42
C ALA A 33 -7.22 10.20 -4.07
N PHE A 34 -6.65 9.41 -3.17
CA PHE A 34 -6.13 9.93 -1.90
C PHE A 34 -4.97 10.93 -2.14
N TRP A 35 -4.03 10.59 -3.03
CA TRP A 35 -2.93 11.50 -3.41
C TRP A 35 -3.44 12.79 -4.07
N LEU A 36 -4.49 12.71 -4.88
CA LEU A 36 -5.13 13.90 -5.46
C LEU A 36 -5.75 14.80 -4.39
N LEU A 37 -6.49 14.23 -3.43
CA LEU A 37 -7.04 14.98 -2.30
C LEU A 37 -5.93 15.61 -1.47
N LEU A 38 -4.86 14.86 -1.21
CA LEU A 38 -3.69 15.32 -0.48
C LEU A 38 -3.02 16.52 -1.17
N ALA A 39 -2.76 16.43 -2.47
CA ALA A 39 -2.21 17.52 -3.28
C ALA A 39 -3.09 18.78 -3.23
N GLY A 40 -4.41 18.61 -3.32
CA GLY A 40 -5.38 19.71 -3.28
C GLY A 40 -5.49 20.44 -1.93
N THR A 41 -4.86 19.94 -0.87
CA THR A 41 -4.88 20.63 0.43
C THR A 41 -3.89 21.78 0.54
N GLY A 42 -2.78 21.73 -0.19
CA GLY A 42 -1.76 22.78 -0.15
C GLY A 42 -1.76 23.69 -1.36
N SER A 43 -2.61 23.42 -2.36
CA SER A 43 -2.67 24.21 -3.59
C SER A 43 -4.06 24.17 -4.21
N PRO A 44 -4.52 25.26 -4.87
CA PRO A 44 -5.81 25.27 -5.56
C PRO A 44 -5.91 24.16 -6.62
N PRO A 45 -7.11 23.59 -6.81
CA PRO A 45 -7.31 22.54 -7.80
C PRO A 45 -7.02 23.07 -9.21
N SER A 46 -6.21 22.34 -9.97
CA SER A 46 -5.95 22.61 -11.39
C SER A 46 -5.64 21.31 -12.12
N LEU A 47 -5.82 21.29 -13.44
CA LEU A 47 -5.43 20.14 -14.27
C LEU A 47 -3.94 19.83 -14.12
N ARG A 48 -3.11 20.87 -13.99
CA ARG A 48 -1.67 20.75 -13.78
C ARG A 48 -1.35 20.04 -12.46
N LEU A 49 -2.03 20.42 -11.36
CA LEU A 49 -1.88 19.77 -10.05
C LEU A 49 -2.30 18.30 -10.13
N GLY A 50 -3.47 18.02 -10.71
CA GLY A 50 -3.99 16.67 -10.83
C GLY A 50 -3.10 15.76 -11.67
N ALA A 51 -2.70 16.20 -12.87
CA ALA A 51 -1.83 15.43 -13.75
C ALA A 51 -0.45 15.21 -13.12
N GLY A 52 0.15 16.25 -12.55
CA GLY A 52 1.44 16.14 -11.86
C GLY A 52 1.41 15.18 -10.68
N ALA A 53 0.38 15.27 -9.83
CA ALA A 53 0.24 14.38 -8.67
C ALA A 53 0.01 12.92 -9.09
N LEU A 54 -0.73 12.67 -10.17
CA LEU A 54 -0.90 11.31 -10.71
C LEU A 54 0.39 10.74 -11.31
N LEU A 55 1.19 11.56 -11.99
CA LEU A 55 2.50 11.15 -12.50
C LEU A 55 3.45 10.79 -11.35
N LEU A 56 3.49 11.61 -10.30
CA LEU A 56 4.26 11.28 -9.09
C LEU A 56 3.72 10.02 -8.40
N PHE A 57 2.40 9.84 -8.32
CA PHE A 57 1.80 8.63 -7.77
C PHE A 57 2.26 7.37 -8.52
N PHE A 58 2.18 7.36 -9.86
CA PHE A 58 2.61 6.20 -10.64
C PHE A 58 4.13 6.02 -10.67
N SER A 59 4.91 7.11 -10.55
CA SER A 59 6.35 7.06 -10.31
C SER A 59 6.68 6.33 -9.00
N PHE A 60 6.02 6.70 -7.91
CA PHE A 60 6.14 6.03 -6.61
C PHE A 60 5.69 4.58 -6.69
N TRP A 61 4.54 4.32 -7.32
CA TRP A 61 3.97 2.99 -7.44
C TRP A 61 4.89 2.03 -8.20
N ALA A 62 5.66 2.54 -9.17
CA ALA A 62 6.63 1.73 -9.89
C ALA A 62 7.72 1.15 -8.97
N ILE A 63 8.27 1.97 -8.08
CA ILE A 63 9.26 1.53 -7.08
C ILE A 63 8.60 0.66 -6.01
N TYR A 64 7.34 0.95 -5.67
CA TYR A 64 6.56 0.13 -4.75
C TYR A 64 6.38 -1.30 -5.27
N GLU A 65 6.13 -1.48 -6.57
CA GLU A 65 6.05 -2.80 -7.21
C GLU A 65 7.39 -3.53 -7.28
N ALA A 66 8.49 -2.80 -7.49
CA ALA A 66 9.84 -3.37 -7.36
C ALA A 66 10.07 -3.95 -5.95
N GLY A 67 9.62 -3.23 -4.92
CA GLY A 67 9.62 -3.69 -3.53
C GLY A 67 8.78 -4.94 -3.29
N TYR A 68 7.60 -5.05 -3.91
CA TYR A 68 6.78 -6.27 -3.87
C TYR A 68 7.44 -7.46 -4.53
N ARG A 69 8.07 -7.27 -5.69
CA ARG A 69 8.83 -8.35 -6.34
C ARG A 69 9.99 -8.82 -5.47
N ASP A 70 10.77 -7.90 -4.90
CA ASP A 70 11.87 -8.24 -3.99
C ASP A 70 11.35 -8.97 -2.74
N ASN A 71 10.18 -8.57 -2.23
CA ASN A 71 9.53 -9.25 -1.11
C ASN A 71 9.20 -10.72 -1.44
N ASP A 72 8.58 -10.95 -2.60
CA ASP A 72 8.20 -12.30 -3.03
C ASP A 72 9.46 -13.18 -3.27
N ALA A 73 10.51 -12.61 -3.88
CA ALA A 73 11.77 -13.32 -4.09
C ALA A 73 12.51 -13.65 -2.79
N CYS A 74 12.55 -12.70 -1.83
CA CYS A 74 13.12 -12.95 -0.51
C CYS A 74 12.32 -13.98 0.28
N ALA A 75 10.98 -13.92 0.22
CA ALA A 75 10.14 -14.92 0.87
C ALA A 75 10.41 -16.32 0.32
N GLN A 76 10.47 -16.48 -1.00
CA GLN A 76 10.77 -17.77 -1.63
C GLN A 76 12.14 -18.33 -1.24
N ARG A 77 13.13 -17.46 -1.05
CA ARG A 77 14.51 -17.86 -0.76
C ARG A 77 14.79 -18.13 0.72
N TYR A 78 14.19 -17.35 1.62
CA TYR A 78 14.59 -17.29 3.01
C TYR A 78 13.52 -17.71 4.02
N GLU A 79 12.24 -17.76 3.64
CA GLU A 79 11.18 -18.12 4.57
C GLU A 79 10.87 -19.61 4.54
N ALA A 80 10.64 -20.21 5.72
CA ALA A 80 10.23 -21.62 5.83
C ALA A 80 8.80 -21.86 5.30
N ASP A 81 7.94 -20.86 5.41
CA ASP A 81 6.52 -20.85 5.10
C ASP A 81 6.14 -19.62 4.24
N PRO A 82 6.64 -19.52 2.99
CA PRO A 82 6.36 -18.37 2.15
C PRO A 82 4.90 -18.36 1.66
N VAL A 83 4.24 -17.20 1.76
CA VAL A 83 2.88 -16.98 1.24
C VAL A 83 2.98 -16.31 -0.13
N LEU A 84 3.02 -17.12 -1.19
CA LEU A 84 3.19 -16.68 -2.58
C LEU A 84 2.03 -17.15 -3.47
N THR A 85 1.70 -16.36 -4.48
CA THR A 85 0.80 -16.77 -5.57
C THR A 85 1.55 -17.70 -6.53
N ALA A 86 0.81 -18.51 -7.30
CA ALA A 86 1.40 -19.37 -8.32
C ALA A 86 2.20 -18.54 -9.34
N GLU A 87 1.64 -17.39 -9.72
CA GLU A 87 2.22 -16.44 -10.64
C GLU A 87 3.52 -15.84 -10.10
N ALA A 88 3.62 -15.57 -8.78
CA ALA A 88 4.85 -15.06 -8.16
C ALA A 88 5.98 -16.08 -8.20
N ILE A 89 5.66 -17.37 -7.96
CA ILE A 89 6.64 -18.47 -8.00
C ILE A 89 7.26 -18.61 -9.39
N THR A 90 6.45 -18.44 -10.44
CA THR A 90 6.88 -18.58 -11.84
C THR A 90 7.23 -17.23 -12.49
N PHE A 91 7.22 -16.12 -11.73
CA PHE A 91 7.37 -14.80 -12.33
C PHE A 91 8.83 -14.56 -12.76
N GLU A 92 9.05 -14.63 -14.06
CA GLU A 92 10.31 -14.25 -14.68
C GLU A 92 10.13 -13.01 -15.56
N SER A 93 10.77 -11.93 -15.16
CA SER A 93 10.93 -10.74 -16.01
C SER A 93 12.36 -10.26 -15.94
N ARG A 94 13.11 -10.52 -17.01
CA ARG A 94 14.45 -9.98 -17.19
C ARG A 94 14.40 -8.46 -17.03
N ASN A 95 15.33 -7.94 -16.23
CA ASN A 95 15.49 -6.51 -15.97
C ASN A 95 14.25 -5.81 -15.38
N PHE A 96 13.36 -6.51 -14.67
CA PHE A 96 12.16 -5.90 -14.08
C PHE A 96 12.49 -4.68 -13.21
N GLU A 97 13.51 -4.78 -12.36
CA GLU A 97 14.00 -3.67 -11.51
C GLU A 97 14.39 -2.44 -12.36
N ALA A 98 15.16 -2.64 -13.42
CA ALA A 98 15.56 -1.54 -14.30
C ALA A 98 14.35 -0.91 -15.01
N LYS A 99 13.38 -1.74 -15.44
CA LYS A 99 12.14 -1.26 -16.06
C LYS A 99 11.29 -0.44 -15.09
N THR A 100 11.17 -0.87 -13.82
CA THR A 100 10.45 -0.10 -12.79
C THR A 100 11.13 1.23 -12.50
N TRP A 101 12.47 1.26 -12.41
CA TRP A 101 13.22 2.51 -12.21
C TRP A 101 13.14 3.44 -13.42
N ALA A 102 13.20 2.92 -14.64
CA ALA A 102 13.03 3.73 -15.85
C ALA A 102 11.65 4.38 -15.93
N ALA A 103 10.58 3.62 -15.64
CA ALA A 103 9.23 4.16 -15.58
C ALA A 103 9.08 5.18 -14.43
N ALA A 104 9.64 4.89 -13.25
CA ALA A 104 9.64 5.81 -12.13
C ALA A 104 10.34 7.13 -12.44
N ALA A 105 11.50 7.08 -13.11
CA ALA A 105 12.26 8.26 -13.51
C ALA A 105 11.48 9.08 -14.55
N LEU A 106 10.96 8.45 -15.61
CA LEU A 106 10.20 9.15 -16.64
C LEU A 106 8.97 9.86 -16.06
N LEU A 107 8.14 9.14 -15.31
CA LEU A 107 6.93 9.69 -14.70
C LEU A 107 7.25 10.71 -13.61
N GLY A 108 8.29 10.45 -12.82
CA GLY A 108 8.72 11.32 -11.72
C GLY A 108 9.24 12.67 -12.24
N LEU A 109 10.10 12.66 -13.26
CA LEU A 109 10.62 13.87 -13.88
C LEU A 109 9.49 14.69 -14.53
N ALA A 110 8.58 14.04 -15.26
CA ALA A 110 7.43 14.72 -15.84
C ALA A 110 6.50 15.31 -14.77
N GLY A 111 6.24 14.57 -13.69
CA GLY A 111 5.45 15.04 -12.55
C GLY A 111 6.09 16.22 -11.82
N CYS A 112 7.39 16.14 -11.55
CA CYS A 112 8.15 17.24 -10.94
C CYS A 112 8.16 18.48 -11.83
N TRP A 113 8.36 18.32 -13.14
CA TRP A 113 8.32 19.43 -14.09
C TRP A 113 6.93 20.09 -14.14
N LEU A 114 5.85 19.30 -14.20
CA LEU A 114 4.50 19.84 -14.15
C LEU A 114 4.22 20.58 -12.85
N LEU A 115 4.72 20.10 -11.70
CA LEU A 115 4.44 20.72 -10.40
C LEU A 115 5.47 21.77 -9.98
N GLN A 116 6.52 21.99 -10.77
CA GLN A 116 7.71 22.74 -10.37
C GLN A 116 8.29 22.25 -9.03
N ALA A 117 8.22 20.93 -8.81
CA ALA A 117 8.66 20.29 -7.57
C ALA A 117 10.16 19.95 -7.61
N GLN A 118 10.77 19.86 -6.43
CA GLN A 118 12.20 19.60 -6.29
C GLN A 118 12.53 18.13 -6.63
N ILE A 119 13.12 17.90 -7.80
CA ILE A 119 13.57 16.57 -8.27
C ILE A 119 14.44 15.84 -7.22
N PRO A 120 15.41 16.48 -6.53
CA PRO A 120 16.23 15.79 -5.53
C PRO A 120 15.40 15.23 -4.36
N ARG A 121 14.37 15.95 -3.90
CA ARG A 121 13.48 15.49 -2.82
C ARG A 121 12.61 14.31 -3.27
N TRP A 122 12.14 14.34 -4.51
CA TRP A 122 11.39 13.22 -5.08
C TRP A 122 12.27 11.97 -5.20
N LEU A 123 13.48 12.12 -5.76
CA LEU A 123 14.45 11.02 -5.88
C LEU A 123 14.80 10.44 -4.50
N ALA A 124 15.06 11.28 -3.50
CA ALA A 124 15.32 10.84 -2.14
C ALA A 124 14.14 10.04 -1.55
N THR A 125 12.90 10.42 -1.86
CA THR A 125 11.69 9.70 -1.44
C THR A 125 11.60 8.31 -2.08
N LEU A 126 11.89 8.20 -3.38
CA LEU A 126 11.94 6.90 -4.08
C LEU A 126 13.06 5.99 -3.53
N LEU A 127 14.24 6.55 -3.26
CA LEU A 127 15.34 5.82 -2.64
C LEU A 127 14.99 5.37 -1.21
N ALA A 128 14.37 6.24 -0.40
CA ALA A 128 13.90 5.89 0.94
C ALA A 128 12.88 4.75 0.90
N LEU A 129 11.93 4.76 -0.06
CA LEU A 129 11.01 3.65 -0.27
C LEU A 129 11.74 2.35 -0.63
N ARG A 130 12.71 2.42 -1.56
CA ARG A 130 13.48 1.24 -1.96
C ARG A 130 14.28 0.66 -0.79
N ALA A 131 14.90 1.52 0.01
CA ALA A 131 15.64 1.14 1.21
C ALA A 131 14.70 0.54 2.28
N ALA A 132 13.53 1.13 2.49
CA ALA A 132 12.52 0.61 3.40
C ALA A 132 12.11 -0.83 3.04
N TYR A 133 11.86 -1.09 1.75
CA TYR A 133 11.59 -2.44 1.26
C TYR A 133 12.79 -3.36 1.41
N PHE A 134 13.99 -2.89 1.07
CA PHE A 134 15.21 -3.68 1.19
C PHE A 134 15.40 -4.20 2.61
N ILE A 135 15.25 -3.32 3.61
CA ILE A 135 15.34 -3.65 5.05
C ILE A 135 14.19 -4.60 5.42
N PHE A 136 12.94 -4.22 5.14
CA PHE A 136 11.75 -5.02 5.49
C PHE A 136 11.83 -6.47 4.97
N ASN A 137 12.38 -6.66 3.77
CA ASN A 137 12.50 -7.96 3.11
C ASN A 137 13.62 -8.84 3.67
N ARG A 138 14.59 -8.28 4.40
CA ARG A 138 15.81 -8.96 4.85
C ARG A 138 15.92 -9.13 6.36
N ILE A 139 14.96 -8.60 7.11
CA ILE A 139 14.86 -8.82 8.55
C ILE A 139 13.90 -9.95 8.89
N ASP A 140 14.12 -10.53 10.07
CA ASP A 140 13.28 -11.60 10.60
C ASP A 140 11.83 -11.16 10.78
N LYS A 141 10.91 -12.11 10.56
CA LYS A 141 9.46 -11.89 10.65
C LYS A 141 9.01 -11.15 11.93
N PRO A 142 9.55 -11.42 13.13
CA PRO A 142 9.18 -10.71 14.35
C PRO A 142 9.56 -9.22 14.36
N ALA A 143 10.62 -8.83 13.66
CA ALA A 143 11.09 -7.43 13.60
C ALA A 143 10.40 -6.59 12.52
N ARG A 144 9.68 -7.23 11.59
CA ARG A 144 8.97 -6.56 10.48
C ARG A 144 7.86 -5.56 10.84
N PRO A 145 7.19 -5.59 12.01
CA PRO A 145 6.17 -4.60 12.37
C PRO A 145 6.61 -3.15 12.23
N LEU A 146 7.81 -2.81 12.69
CA LEU A 146 8.30 -1.42 12.66
C LEU A 146 8.60 -0.95 11.21
N PRO A 147 9.36 -1.68 10.38
CA PRO A 147 9.56 -1.26 8.99
C PRO A 147 8.28 -1.30 8.15
N TYR A 148 7.31 -2.16 8.51
CA TYR A 148 5.99 -2.12 7.88
C TYR A 148 5.27 -0.80 8.13
N LEU A 149 5.31 -0.27 9.37
CA LEU A 149 4.76 1.04 9.69
C LEU A 149 5.43 2.14 8.84
N MET A 150 6.76 2.09 8.70
CA MET A 150 7.50 3.00 7.83
C MET A 150 7.05 2.89 6.36
N LEU A 151 6.85 1.68 5.83
CA LEU A 151 6.34 1.48 4.47
C LEU A 151 4.94 2.05 4.28
N GLN A 152 4.03 1.88 5.24
CA GLN A 152 2.68 2.45 5.17
C GLN A 152 2.70 3.99 5.31
N GLY A 153 3.61 4.50 6.14
CA GLY A 153 3.89 5.94 6.25
C GLY A 153 4.33 6.51 4.92
N LEU A 154 5.37 5.95 4.29
CA LEU A 154 5.84 6.38 2.97
C LEU A 154 4.73 6.29 1.92
N ARG A 155 3.96 5.20 1.86
CA ARG A 155 2.84 5.06 0.91
C ARG A 155 1.76 6.14 1.06
N SER A 156 1.51 6.59 2.28
CA SER A 156 0.40 7.52 2.58
C SER A 156 0.86 8.98 2.65
N LEU A 157 2.16 9.24 2.86
CA LEU A 157 2.71 10.57 3.12
C LEU A 157 3.85 10.99 2.18
N ALA A 158 4.30 10.15 1.24
CA ALA A 158 5.42 10.48 0.34
C ALA A 158 5.27 11.81 -0.40
N LEU A 159 4.04 12.18 -0.75
CA LEU A 159 3.77 13.42 -1.49
C LEU A 159 4.14 14.69 -0.69
N LEU A 160 4.15 14.63 0.65
CA LEU A 160 4.56 15.75 1.52
C LEU A 160 6.02 16.14 1.33
N ALA A 161 6.87 15.25 0.79
CA ALA A 161 8.27 15.55 0.55
C ALA A 161 8.46 16.63 -0.54
N VAL A 162 7.47 16.79 -1.42
CA VAL A 162 7.60 17.58 -2.65
C VAL A 162 6.50 18.62 -2.84
N LEU A 163 5.34 18.43 -2.22
CA LEU A 163 4.23 19.38 -2.26
C LEU A 163 3.89 19.88 -0.85
N PRO A 164 3.52 21.17 -0.71
CA PRO A 164 2.88 21.62 0.50
C PRO A 164 1.57 20.88 0.69
N VAL A 165 1.27 20.50 1.93
CA VAL A 165 0.05 19.78 2.30
C VAL A 165 -0.53 20.47 3.53
N GLY A 166 -1.82 20.74 3.50
CA GLY A 166 -2.55 21.34 4.62
C GLY A 166 -2.69 20.37 5.79
N LEU A 167 -3.01 20.90 6.97
CA LEU A 167 -3.16 20.08 8.19
C LEU A 167 -4.17 18.94 8.02
N ALA A 168 -5.31 19.18 7.35
CA ALA A 168 -6.30 18.13 7.07
C ALA A 168 -5.68 16.96 6.27
N GLY A 169 -4.88 17.26 5.25
CA GLY A 169 -4.21 16.25 4.44
C GLY A 169 -3.17 15.45 5.24
N LEU A 170 -2.37 16.12 6.08
CA LEU A 170 -1.42 15.46 6.97
C LEU A 170 -2.12 14.49 7.93
N LEU A 171 -3.18 14.95 8.62
CA LEU A 171 -3.94 14.11 9.55
C LEU A 171 -4.61 12.94 8.84
N ALA A 172 -5.13 13.14 7.63
CA ALA A 172 -5.70 12.07 6.82
C ALA A 172 -4.65 11.04 6.40
N GLY A 173 -3.43 11.47 6.06
CA GLY A 173 -2.32 10.58 5.71
C GLY A 173 -1.82 9.76 6.89
N LEU A 174 -1.76 10.36 8.09
CA LEU A 174 -1.45 9.66 9.33
C LEU A 174 -2.53 8.61 9.67
N ALA A 175 -3.81 8.99 9.56
CA ALA A 175 -4.92 8.07 9.77
C ALA A 175 -4.88 6.88 8.78
N GLN A 176 -4.57 7.15 7.51
CA GLN A 176 -4.46 6.11 6.49
C GLN A 176 -3.28 5.17 6.75
N ALA A 177 -2.11 5.71 7.09
CA ALA A 177 -0.94 4.92 7.44
C ALA A 177 -1.20 4.04 8.68
N GLY A 178 -1.83 4.61 9.71
CA GLY A 178 -2.23 3.91 10.92
C GLY A 178 -3.18 2.74 10.63
N ALA A 179 -4.30 3.02 9.95
CA ALA A 179 -5.29 2.01 9.61
C ALA A 179 -4.70 0.85 8.78
N ARG A 180 -3.87 1.15 7.77
CA ARG A 180 -3.19 0.12 6.95
C ARG A 180 -2.18 -0.71 7.75
N SER A 181 -1.61 -0.11 8.79
CA SER A 181 -0.67 -0.80 9.68
C SER A 181 -1.38 -1.78 10.61
N THR A 182 -2.58 -1.44 11.09
CA THR A 182 -3.32 -2.22 12.10
C THR A 182 -3.50 -3.69 11.72
N GLY A 183 -3.89 -3.99 10.48
CA GLY A 183 -4.10 -5.37 10.05
C GLY A 183 -2.83 -6.23 10.15
N TYR A 184 -1.70 -5.67 9.73
CA TYR A 184 -0.40 -6.36 9.81
C TYR A 184 0.08 -6.51 11.25
N LEU A 185 -0.05 -5.46 12.06
CA LEU A 185 0.34 -5.49 13.48
C LEU A 185 -0.45 -6.55 14.24
N LEU A 186 -1.78 -6.63 14.04
CA LEU A 186 -2.62 -7.63 14.69
C LEU A 186 -2.33 -9.05 14.21
N TYR A 187 -2.10 -9.23 12.90
CA TYR A 187 -1.67 -10.51 12.35
C TYR A 187 -0.34 -10.98 12.98
N ARG A 188 0.61 -10.07 13.18
CA ARG A 188 1.92 -10.40 13.76
C ARG A 188 1.89 -10.58 15.27
N ALA A 189 1.01 -9.88 15.98
CA ALA A 189 0.85 -10.03 17.42
C ALA A 189 0.23 -11.39 17.82
N ARG A 190 -0.34 -12.14 16.86
CA ARG A 190 -0.99 -13.44 17.10
C ARG A 190 -0.36 -14.53 16.22
N PRO A 191 0.74 -15.17 16.65
CA PRO A 191 1.35 -16.27 15.91
C PRO A 191 0.33 -17.36 15.57
N GLY A 192 0.31 -17.80 14.30
CA GLY A 192 -0.62 -18.83 13.81
C GLY A 192 -2.05 -18.36 13.54
N ALA A 193 -2.39 -17.09 13.79
CA ALA A 193 -3.72 -16.57 13.47
C ALA A 193 -3.89 -16.31 11.96
N ALA A 194 -5.12 -16.50 11.47
CA ALA A 194 -5.49 -16.05 10.13
C ALA A 194 -5.40 -14.52 10.01
N TRP A 195 -5.29 -14.03 8.77
CA TRP A 195 -5.31 -12.58 8.51
C TRP A 195 -6.60 -11.96 9.07
N PRO A 196 -6.50 -10.87 9.87
CA PRO A 196 -7.66 -10.33 10.55
C PRO A 196 -8.61 -9.65 9.56
N ASN A 197 -9.90 -9.97 9.67
CA ASN A 197 -10.95 -9.33 8.89
C ASN A 197 -11.40 -8.05 9.58
N LEU A 198 -10.72 -6.94 9.28
CA LEU A 198 -10.97 -5.64 9.92
C LEU A 198 -11.64 -4.65 8.98
N PRO A 199 -12.52 -3.79 9.49
CA PRO A 199 -13.08 -2.67 8.74
C PRO A 199 -12.05 -1.54 8.61
N LEU A 200 -11.02 -1.74 7.79
CA LEU A 200 -9.88 -0.81 7.71
C LEU A 200 -10.28 0.60 7.25
N ARG A 201 -11.33 0.74 6.42
CA ARG A 201 -11.81 2.06 5.97
C ARG A 201 -12.56 2.76 7.08
N MET A 202 -13.36 2.03 7.84
CA MET A 202 -14.02 2.57 9.03
C MET A 202 -12.99 2.98 10.08
N LEU A 203 -11.95 2.17 10.28
CA LEU A 203 -10.85 2.51 11.18
C LEU A 203 -10.12 3.79 10.72
N GLN A 204 -9.84 3.93 9.42
CA GLN A 204 -9.28 5.16 8.86
C GLN A 204 -10.18 6.37 9.15
N LEU A 205 -11.50 6.25 8.92
CA LEU A 205 -12.45 7.32 9.19
C LEU A 205 -12.47 7.70 10.68
N ILE A 206 -12.49 6.72 11.58
CA ILE A 206 -12.47 6.95 13.04
C ILE A 206 -11.17 7.64 13.45
N LEU A 207 -10.02 7.15 13.00
CA LEU A 207 -8.72 7.73 13.32
C LEU A 207 -8.61 9.17 12.80
N PHE A 208 -9.08 9.43 11.58
CA PHE A 208 -9.08 10.77 11.01
C PHE A 208 -9.97 11.74 11.80
N SER A 209 -11.20 11.33 12.13
CA SER A 209 -12.13 12.12 12.94
C SER A 209 -11.56 12.42 14.34
N ALA A 210 -10.93 11.43 14.98
CA ALA A 210 -10.29 11.60 16.28
C ALA A 210 -9.12 12.59 16.23
N LEU A 211 -8.27 12.50 15.19
CA LEU A 211 -7.17 13.43 14.98
C LEU A 211 -7.67 14.86 14.70
N LEU A 212 -8.71 15.02 13.88
CA LEU A 212 -9.34 16.34 13.64
C LEU A 212 -9.87 16.95 14.94
N LEU A 213 -10.60 16.17 15.74
CA LEU A 213 -11.13 16.63 17.02
C LEU A 213 -10.01 17.02 17.98
N ALA A 214 -8.99 16.19 18.13
CA ALA A 214 -7.85 16.47 19.01
C ALA A 214 -7.14 17.78 18.63
N PHE A 215 -6.89 18.03 17.33
CA PHE A 215 -6.26 19.26 16.88
C PHE A 215 -7.17 20.49 17.00
N ALA A 216 -8.47 20.33 16.78
CA ALA A 216 -9.44 21.41 17.00
C ALA A 216 -9.49 21.81 18.49
N LEU A 217 -9.54 20.84 19.41
CA LEU A 217 -9.50 21.08 20.85
C LEU A 217 -8.18 21.70 21.30
N ALA A 218 -7.08 21.42 20.60
CA ALA A 218 -5.77 22.05 20.83
C ALA A 218 -5.63 23.45 20.19
N GLY A 219 -6.72 24.06 19.69
CA GLY A 219 -6.71 25.39 19.10
C GLY A 219 -6.06 25.47 17.70
N ARG A 220 -5.88 24.32 17.04
CA ARG A 220 -5.28 24.21 15.69
C ARG A 220 -6.26 23.54 14.71
N PRO A 221 -7.43 24.15 14.44
CA PRO A 221 -8.40 23.55 13.55
C PRO A 221 -7.83 23.44 12.13
N ALA A 222 -8.05 22.29 11.50
CA ALA A 222 -7.79 22.15 10.07
C ALA A 222 -8.82 22.94 9.25
N SER A 223 -8.51 23.19 7.96
CA SER A 223 -9.50 23.79 7.05
C SER A 223 -10.77 22.93 6.98
N LEU A 224 -11.91 23.52 7.32
CA LEU A 224 -13.20 22.83 7.38
C LEU A 224 -13.55 22.17 6.04
N GLY A 225 -13.38 22.89 4.92
CA GLY A 225 -13.67 22.35 3.59
C GLY A 225 -12.81 21.12 3.26
N GLN A 226 -11.52 21.17 3.58
CA GLN A 226 -10.60 20.03 3.36
C GLN A 226 -10.96 18.85 4.27
N ALA A 227 -11.28 19.12 5.54
CA ALA A 227 -11.72 18.10 6.49
C ALA A 227 -13.00 17.41 6.01
N LEU A 228 -14.00 18.18 5.57
CA LEU A 228 -15.26 17.65 5.04
C LEU A 228 -15.04 16.80 3.77
N LEU A 229 -14.14 17.21 2.87
CA LEU A 229 -13.80 16.41 1.68
C LEU A 229 -13.21 15.05 2.05
N PHE A 230 -12.25 14.99 2.98
CA PHE A 230 -11.68 13.72 3.43
C PHE A 230 -12.67 12.87 4.22
N LEU A 231 -13.55 13.47 5.03
CA LEU A 231 -14.62 12.77 5.74
C LEU A 231 -15.62 12.17 4.74
N ALA A 232 -16.04 12.93 3.73
CA ALA A 232 -16.96 12.47 2.70
C ALA A 232 -16.35 11.32 1.87
N TRP A 233 -15.09 11.45 1.44
CA TRP A 233 -14.38 10.40 0.71
C TRP A 233 -14.18 9.14 1.56
N SER A 234 -13.74 9.29 2.81
CA SER A 234 -13.53 8.15 3.72
C SER A 234 -14.85 7.46 4.07
N GLY A 235 -15.92 8.23 4.33
CA GLY A 235 -17.27 7.73 4.55
C GLY A 235 -17.82 6.99 3.33
N PHE A 236 -17.62 7.54 2.12
CA PHE A 236 -17.95 6.86 0.87
C PHE A 236 -17.25 5.50 0.80
N LEU A 237 -15.94 5.42 1.07
CA LEU A 237 -15.23 4.15 1.05
C LEU A 237 -15.73 3.18 2.15
N ALA A 238 -15.95 3.68 3.37
CA ALA A 238 -16.41 2.88 4.51
C ALA A 238 -17.86 2.38 4.39
N ARG A 239 -18.70 2.96 3.52
CA ARG A 239 -20.11 2.53 3.36
C ARG A 239 -20.28 1.04 3.04
N LYS A 240 -19.35 0.46 2.30
CA LYS A 240 -19.37 -0.98 1.93
C LYS A 240 -19.12 -1.87 3.13
N GLU A 241 -18.31 -1.39 4.06
CA GLU A 241 -18.03 -2.07 5.31
C GLU A 241 -19.31 -2.02 6.17
N LEU A 242 -19.95 -0.86 6.32
CA LEU A 242 -21.18 -0.71 7.13
C LEU A 242 -22.37 -1.54 6.64
N THR A 243 -22.57 -1.62 5.32
CA THR A 243 -23.72 -2.32 4.71
C THR A 243 -23.56 -3.83 4.62
N ARG A 244 -22.33 -4.33 4.72
CA ARG A 244 -22.00 -5.77 4.69
C ARG A 244 -20.89 -6.05 5.70
N PRO A 245 -21.19 -6.01 7.01
CA PRO A 245 -20.19 -6.17 8.05
C PRO A 245 -19.67 -7.61 8.05
N ARG A 246 -18.59 -7.86 7.30
CA ARG A 246 -17.94 -9.18 7.21
C ARG A 246 -17.17 -9.54 8.49
N TRP A 247 -16.96 -8.57 9.38
CA TRP A 247 -16.23 -8.73 10.65
C TRP A 247 -17.14 -9.10 11.83
N LEU A 248 -18.47 -9.14 11.64
CA LEU A 248 -19.34 -9.80 12.59
C LEU A 248 -19.19 -11.32 12.41
N PRO A 249 -19.25 -12.11 13.50
CA PRO A 249 -19.25 -13.56 13.39
C PRO A 249 -20.52 -14.01 12.66
N GLY A 250 -20.43 -14.13 11.33
CA GLY A 250 -21.39 -14.89 10.54
C GLY A 250 -21.14 -16.39 10.71
N PRO A 251 -22.10 -17.25 10.37
CA PRO A 251 -21.83 -18.68 10.28
C PRO A 251 -20.62 -18.88 9.37
N ASN A 252 -19.63 -19.63 9.87
CA ASN A 252 -18.43 -19.94 9.10
C ASN A 252 -18.85 -20.35 7.69
N PRO A 253 -18.37 -19.68 6.62
CA PRO A 253 -18.66 -20.18 5.29
C PRO A 253 -18.15 -21.64 5.23
N PRO A 254 -18.88 -22.55 4.57
CA PRO A 254 -18.43 -23.92 4.41
C PRO A 254 -16.99 -23.91 3.91
N ARG A 255 -16.14 -24.79 4.46
CA ARG A 255 -14.69 -24.85 4.21
C ARG A 255 -14.32 -24.86 2.71
N GLU A 256 -15.28 -25.20 1.86
CA GLU A 256 -15.20 -25.23 0.40
C GLU A 256 -15.12 -23.86 -0.28
N ASN A 257 -15.64 -22.79 0.36
CA ASN A 257 -15.69 -21.44 -0.20
C ASN A 257 -14.63 -20.48 0.35
N GLN A 258 -13.76 -20.94 1.25
CA GLN A 258 -12.56 -20.20 1.55
C GLN A 258 -11.63 -20.36 0.34
N PRO A 259 -11.06 -19.28 -0.23
CA PRO A 259 -9.99 -19.45 -1.19
C PRO A 259 -8.98 -20.39 -0.54
N ARG A 260 -8.64 -21.49 -1.20
CA ARG A 260 -7.62 -22.43 -0.73
C ARG A 260 -6.35 -21.61 -0.57
N GLN A 261 -6.17 -20.98 0.59
CA GLN A 261 -4.87 -20.62 1.09
C GLN A 261 -4.21 -21.97 1.20
N ASN A 262 -3.30 -22.23 0.26
CA ASN A 262 -2.57 -23.47 0.13
C ASN A 262 -2.26 -23.98 1.54
N GLN A 263 -2.96 -25.04 1.94
CA GLN A 263 -2.46 -25.88 3.02
C GLN A 263 -1.01 -26.15 2.64
N PRO A 264 -0.04 -25.97 3.56
CA PRO A 264 1.35 -26.23 3.24
C PRO A 264 1.39 -27.62 2.61
N SER A 265 1.78 -27.69 1.33
CA SER A 265 2.05 -28.97 0.70
C SER A 265 3.02 -29.65 1.65
N GLN A 266 2.62 -30.77 2.24
CA GLN A 266 3.50 -31.55 3.09
C GLN A 266 4.81 -31.71 2.33
N ASN A 267 5.85 -31.06 2.83
CA ASN A 267 7.12 -30.96 2.15
C ASN A 267 7.64 -32.40 2.02
N PRO A 268 7.82 -32.97 0.81
CA PRO A 268 8.29 -34.34 0.66
C PRO A 268 9.65 -34.58 1.32
N ARG A 269 10.39 -33.50 1.60
CA ARG A 269 11.69 -33.54 2.30
C ARG A 269 11.60 -33.85 3.80
N GLN A 270 10.42 -33.89 4.41
CA GLN A 270 10.28 -34.35 5.80
C GLN A 270 10.11 -35.87 5.95
N ARG A 271 10.02 -36.65 4.85
CA ARG A 271 10.00 -38.13 4.92
C ARG A 271 11.38 -38.80 4.99
N PHE A 272 12.48 -38.08 4.79
CA PHE A 272 13.83 -38.68 4.73
C PHE A 272 14.71 -38.43 5.97
N ARG A 273 14.12 -38.03 7.11
CA ARG A 273 14.88 -37.80 8.36
C ARG A 273 14.37 -38.57 9.58
N SER A 274 13.46 -39.51 9.41
CA SER A 274 12.98 -40.40 10.48
C SER A 274 13.40 -41.86 10.31
N GLU A 275 14.26 -42.16 9.34
CA GLU A 275 14.88 -43.47 9.19
C GLU A 275 16.39 -43.25 9.01
N HIS A 276 17.10 -43.04 10.12
CA HIS A 276 18.51 -43.40 10.37
C HIS A 276 18.88 -43.00 11.80
#